data_AF-A0A834VPP2-F1
#
_entry.id   AF-A0A834VPP2-F1
#
_cell.length_a   1.000
_cell.length_b   1.000
_cell.length_c   1.000
_cell.angle_alpha   90.00
_cell.angle_beta   90.00
_cell.angle_gamma   90.00
#
_symmetry.space_group_name_H-M   'P 1'
#
loop_
_entity.id
_entity.type
_entity.pdbx_description
1 polymer ?
#
loop_
_entity_poly.entity_id
_entity_poly.type
_entity_poly.pdbx_seq_one_letter_code
_entity_poly.pdbx_strand_id
1 'polypeptide(L)'
;MVALSMADGYARLTGKPQCVIVHVDVGTQGLGAAVHNASCGRAPVLIFAGLSPFTIEGEMRGSRTEYIHWIQDVPDQKQIVAQYCRYTGEIKSGKNVKVR
;
A
#
# COMPACT_ATOMS: atom_id res chain seq x y z
N MET A 1 0.98 -2.23 12.33
CA MET A 1 2.26 -2.66 12.91
C MET A 1 2.45 -4.17 12.82
N VAL A 2 1.55 -5.00 13.39
CA VAL A 2 1.71 -6.47 13.45
C VAL A 2 2.07 -7.12 12.11
N ALA A 3 1.28 -6.89 11.05
CA ALA A 3 1.49 -7.54 9.75
C ALA A 3 2.88 -7.26 9.15
N LEU A 4 3.33 -5.99 9.18
CA LEU A 4 4.63 -5.62 8.63
C LEU A 4 5.79 -6.09 9.51
N SER A 5 5.65 -6.07 10.83
CA SER A 5 6.66 -6.63 11.73
C SER A 5 6.85 -8.14 11.52
N MET A 6 5.75 -8.88 11.28
CA MET A 6 5.83 -10.31 10.93
C MET A 6 6.54 -10.51 9.58
N ALA A 7 6.18 -9.73 8.57
CA ALA A 7 6.81 -9.79 7.25
C ALA A 7 8.31 -9.45 7.30
N ASP A 8 8.69 -8.42 8.06
CA ASP A 8 10.07 -8.02 8.31
C ASP A 8 10.88 -9.17 8.94
N GLY A 9 10.39 -9.70 10.07
CA GLY A 9 11.04 -10.81 10.77
C GLY A 9 11.18 -12.07 9.91
N TYR A 10 10.12 -12.44 9.18
CA TYR A 10 10.14 -13.62 8.32
C TYR A 10 11.09 -13.43 7.12
N ALA A 11 11.07 -12.25 6.49
CA ALA A 11 11.95 -11.94 5.37
C ALA A 11 13.42 -12.00 5.77
N ARG A 12 13.76 -11.50 6.97
CA ARG A 12 15.11 -11.53 7.53
C ARG A 12 15.58 -12.94 7.89
N LEU A 13 14.69 -13.74 8.47
CA LEU A 13 15.00 -15.13 8.83
C LEU A 13 15.24 -16.00 7.60
N THR A 14 14.42 -15.83 6.56
CA THR A 14 14.37 -16.77 5.42
C THR A 14 15.12 -16.27 4.19
N GLY A 15 15.45 -14.98 4.12
CA GLY A 15 15.93 -14.33 2.91
C GLY A 15 14.89 -14.22 1.79
N LYS A 16 13.63 -14.60 2.04
CA LYS A 16 12.56 -14.58 1.04
C LYS A 16 11.72 -13.31 1.15
N PRO A 17 11.51 -12.56 0.06
CA PRO A 17 10.66 -11.36 0.08
C PRO A 17 9.25 -11.66 0.60
N GLN A 18 8.70 -10.72 1.38
CA GLN A 18 7.35 -10.82 1.93
C GLN A 18 6.44 -9.71 1.42
N CYS A 19 5.14 -9.99 1.40
CA CYS A 19 4.11 -9.05 0.96
C CYS A 19 3.13 -8.78 2.09
N VAL A 20 2.76 -7.51 2.29
CA VAL A 20 1.66 -7.13 3.17
C VAL A 20 0.62 -6.35 2.37
N ILE A 21 -0.65 -6.63 2.65
CA ILE A 21 -1.80 -5.93 2.06
C ILE A 21 -2.49 -5.19 3.20
N VAL A 22 -2.70 -3.89 3.04
CA VAL A 22 -3.33 -3.03 4.04
C VAL A 22 -4.55 -2.29 3.47
N HIS A 23 -5.47 -1.97 4.36
CA HIS A 23 -6.71 -1.27 4.02
C HIS A 23 -6.46 0.22 3.83
N VAL A 24 -6.41 0.67 2.57
CA VAL A 24 -6.31 2.09 2.15
C VAL A 24 -5.33 2.92 2.99
N ASP A 25 -5.58 4.22 3.13
CA ASP A 25 -4.74 5.16 3.87
C ASP A 25 -4.64 4.79 5.36
N VAL A 26 -5.76 4.46 6.03
CA VAL A 26 -5.76 4.17 7.47
C VAL A 26 -4.92 2.95 7.84
N GLY A 27 -4.95 1.90 7.01
CA GLY A 27 -4.11 0.71 7.18
C GLY A 27 -2.65 1.02 6.89
N THR A 28 -2.38 1.90 5.93
CA THR A 28 -1.03 2.40 5.61
C THR A 28 -0.46 3.20 6.78
N GLN A 29 -1.23 4.12 7.37
CA GLN A 29 -0.86 4.85 8.59
C GLN A 29 -0.63 3.88 9.76
N GLY A 30 -1.50 2.88 9.89
CA GLY A 30 -1.41 1.84 10.92
C GLY A 30 -0.14 0.98 10.84
N LEU A 31 0.62 1.00 9.73
CA LEU A 31 1.94 0.39 9.66
C LEU A 31 2.92 1.06 10.64
N GLY A 32 2.83 2.38 10.80
CA GLY A 32 3.56 3.17 11.80
C GLY A 32 5.06 2.88 11.81
N ALA A 33 5.61 2.72 13.01
CA ALA A 33 7.04 2.47 13.23
C ALA A 33 7.58 1.19 12.57
N ALA A 34 6.72 0.23 12.20
CA ALA A 34 7.16 -0.99 11.52
C ALA A 34 7.79 -0.68 10.15
N VAL A 35 7.37 0.40 9.48
CA VAL A 35 7.94 0.83 8.19
C VAL A 35 9.39 1.29 8.38
N HIS A 36 9.64 2.07 9.43
CA HIS A 36 11.00 2.48 9.80
C HIS A 36 11.88 1.26 10.08
N ASN A 37 11.41 0.31 10.88
CA ASN A 37 12.16 -0.89 11.23
C ASN A 37 12.51 -1.74 10.00
N ALA A 38 11.54 -2.00 9.12
CA ALA A 38 11.77 -2.74 7.89
C ALA A 38 12.78 -2.02 6.97
N SER A 39 12.71 -0.68 6.89
CA SER A 39 13.60 0.14 6.07
C SER A 39 15.04 0.15 6.59
N CYS A 40 15.24 0.50 7.86
CA CYS A 40 16.55 0.47 8.52
C CYS A 40 17.13 -0.95 8.50
N GLY A 41 16.26 -1.94 8.68
CA GLY A 41 16.60 -3.35 8.66
C GLY A 41 16.87 -3.92 7.28
N ARG A 42 16.68 -3.13 6.21
CA ARG A 42 16.84 -3.53 4.80
C ARG A 42 16.06 -4.80 4.44
N ALA A 43 14.89 -5.00 5.06
CA ALA A 43 14.08 -6.18 4.82
C ALA A 43 13.39 -6.09 3.44
N PRO A 44 13.42 -7.16 2.62
CA PRO A 44 12.75 -7.17 1.33
C PRO A 44 11.23 -7.37 1.51
N VAL A 45 10.52 -6.27 1.77
CA VAL A 45 9.06 -6.26 1.95
C VAL A 45 8.37 -5.43 0.87
N LEU A 46 7.24 -5.93 0.37
CA LEU A 46 6.34 -5.25 -0.54
C LEU A 46 5.07 -4.86 0.21
N ILE A 47 4.69 -3.59 0.13
CA ILE A 47 3.49 -3.06 0.78
C ILE A 47 2.48 -2.71 -0.31
N PHE A 48 1.31 -3.34 -0.26
CA PHE A 48 0.18 -3.01 -1.12
C PHE A 48 -0.93 -2.40 -0.28
N ALA A 49 -1.45 -1.27 -0.73
CA ALA A 49 -2.60 -0.64 -0.12
C ALA A 49 -3.68 -0.44 -1.18
N GLY A 50 -4.94 -0.64 -0.80
CA GLY A 50 -6.07 -0.28 -1.66
C GLY A 50 -6.08 1.23 -1.97
N LEU A 51 -6.70 1.60 -3.08
CA LEU A 51 -7.06 2.98 -3.41
C LEU A 51 -8.56 3.04 -3.62
N SER A 52 -9.18 4.15 -3.21
CA SER A 52 -10.55 4.45 -3.62
C SER A 52 -10.63 4.57 -5.15
N PRO A 53 -11.78 4.23 -5.77
CA PRO A 53 -11.98 4.51 -7.18
C PRO A 53 -11.69 5.96 -7.53
N PHE A 54 -11.03 6.19 -8.66
CA PHE A 54 -10.64 7.53 -9.12
C PHE A 54 -11.60 8.12 -10.18
N THR A 55 -12.57 7.33 -10.63
CA THR A 55 -13.60 7.69 -11.61
C THR A 55 -14.95 7.90 -10.91
N ILE A 56 -15.81 8.75 -11.45
CA ILE A 56 -17.02 9.24 -10.77
C ILE A 56 -18.27 8.92 -11.59
N GLU A 57 -18.26 9.23 -12.89
CA GLU A 57 -19.44 9.17 -13.76
C GLU A 57 -19.54 7.86 -14.56
N GLY A 58 -18.91 6.79 -14.06
CA GLY A 58 -18.95 5.49 -14.74
C GLY A 58 -17.96 5.36 -15.91
N GLU A 59 -16.94 6.22 -15.98
CA GLU A 59 -15.93 6.21 -17.04
C GLU A 59 -15.15 4.88 -17.10
N MET A 60 -15.10 4.16 -15.97
CA MET A 60 -14.53 2.83 -15.85
C MET A 60 -15.38 1.96 -14.91
N ARG A 61 -15.39 0.65 -15.18
CA ARG A 61 -15.96 -0.34 -14.25
C ARG A 61 -15.31 -0.16 -12.86
N GLY A 62 -16.16 -0.03 -11.85
CA GLY A 62 -15.72 0.22 -10.48
C GLY A 62 -15.49 1.69 -10.15
N SER A 63 -16.18 2.62 -10.84
CA SER A 63 -16.27 4.04 -10.43
C SER A 63 -16.85 4.19 -9.02
N ARG A 64 -16.72 5.37 -8.41
CA ARG A 64 -17.26 5.62 -7.07
C ARG A 64 -18.77 5.44 -7.06
N THR A 65 -19.25 4.64 -6.11
CA THR A 65 -20.69 4.45 -5.86
C THR A 65 -21.12 4.84 -4.46
N GLU A 66 -20.21 4.78 -3.49
CA GLU A 66 -20.51 4.98 -2.07
C GLU A 66 -19.74 6.17 -1.48
N TYR A 67 -20.38 6.91 -0.57
CA TYR A 67 -19.81 8.09 0.09
C TYR A 67 -18.46 7.81 0.79
N ILE A 68 -18.27 6.59 1.29
CA ILE A 68 -17.02 6.17 1.96
C ILE A 68 -15.79 6.32 1.07
N HIS A 69 -15.94 6.23 -0.26
CA HIS A 69 -14.83 6.39 -1.20
C HIS A 69 -14.20 7.79 -1.15
N TRP A 70 -14.95 8.82 -0.74
CA TRP A 70 -14.42 10.17 -0.58
C TRP A 70 -13.72 10.37 0.77
N ILE A 71 -14.20 9.72 1.83
CA ILE A 71 -13.60 9.84 3.15
C ILE A 71 -12.25 9.12 3.22
N GLN A 72 -12.11 8.01 2.50
CA GLN A 72 -10.89 7.18 2.50
C GLN A 72 -9.88 7.58 1.42
N ASP A 73 -10.19 8.58 0.59
CA ASP A 73 -9.30 9.03 -0.48
C ASP A 73 -8.51 10.27 -0.04
N VAL A 74 -7.31 10.03 0.48
CA VAL A 74 -6.39 11.11 0.86
C VAL A 74 -5.64 11.63 -0.38
N PRO A 75 -5.29 12.94 -0.44
CA PRO A 75 -4.66 13.52 -1.63
C PRO A 75 -3.36 12.83 -2.08
N ASP A 76 -2.56 12.34 -1.14
CA ASP A 76 -1.31 11.64 -1.43
C ASP A 76 -1.05 10.48 -0.44
N GLN A 77 -1.68 9.33 -0.69
CA GLN A 77 -1.57 8.17 0.20
C GLN A 77 -0.14 7.60 0.26
N LYS A 78 0.60 7.60 -0.85
CA LYS A 78 1.98 7.08 -0.90
C LYS A 78 2.95 7.90 -0.04
N GLN A 79 2.68 9.19 0.19
CA GLN A 79 3.54 10.02 1.04
C GLN A 79 3.60 9.56 2.49
N ILE A 80 2.59 8.83 2.98
CA ILE A 80 2.54 8.29 4.34
C ILE A 80 3.80 7.45 4.67
N VAL A 81 4.35 6.75 3.68
CA VAL A 81 5.50 5.84 3.86
C VAL A 81 6.73 6.22 3.03
N ALA A 82 6.64 7.23 2.18
CA ALA A 82 7.61 7.51 1.12
C ALA A 82 9.05 7.68 1.62
N GLN A 83 9.26 8.32 2.77
CA GLN A 83 10.61 8.57 3.30
C GLN A 83 11.37 7.29 3.70
N TYR A 84 10.65 6.18 3.89
CA TYR A 84 11.21 4.90 4.33
C TYR A 84 11.17 3.83 3.23
N CYS A 85 10.56 4.13 2.08
CA CYS A 85 10.46 3.20 0.95
C CYS A 85 11.50 3.52 -0.12
N ARG A 86 12.03 2.49 -0.79
CA ARG A 86 12.93 2.66 -1.94
C ARG A 86 12.19 3.04 -3.22
N TYR A 87 10.92 2.67 -3.29
CA TYR A 87 10.02 2.99 -4.37
C TYR A 87 8.62 3.15 -3.79
N THR A 88 7.90 4.16 -4.25
CA THR A 88 6.47 4.30 -4.02
C THR A 88 5.78 4.68 -5.33
N GLY A 89 4.55 4.22 -5.50
CA GLY A 89 3.78 4.47 -6.71
C GLY A 89 2.34 4.02 -6.53
N GLU A 90 1.49 4.48 -7.45
CA GLU A 90 0.06 4.16 -7.46
C GLU A 90 -0.28 3.48 -8.79
N ILE A 91 -1.15 2.47 -8.72
CA ILE A 91 -1.70 1.81 -9.90
C ILE A 91 -3.19 2.11 -9.90
N LYS A 92 -3.60 3.07 -10.73
CA LYS A 92 -5.00 3.53 -10.79
C LYS A 92 -5.86 2.73 -11.76
N SER A 93 -5.26 2.12 -12.78
CA SER A 93 -5.98 1.33 -13.77
C SER A 93 -5.28 0.02 -14.05
N GLY A 94 -6.06 -1.05 -14.16
CA GLY A 94 -5.57 -2.36 -14.59
C GLY A 94 -4.95 -2.35 -16.00
N LYS A 95 -5.24 -1.34 -16.82
CA LYS A 95 -4.59 -1.16 -18.13
C LYS A 95 -3.07 -0.96 -18.03
N ASN A 96 -2.59 -0.45 -16.89
CA ASN A 96 -1.18 -0.19 -16.63
C ASN A 96 -0.49 -1.34 -15.89
N VAL A 97 -1.21 -2.44 -15.64
CA VAL A 97 -0.66 -3.63 -15.00
C VAL A 97 -0.37 -4.65 -16.09
N LYS A 98 0.87 -5.12 -16.16
CA LYS A 98 1.21 -6.22 -17.06
C LYS A 98 0.52 -7.49 -16.58
N VAL A 99 -0.50 -7.93 -17.31
CA VAL A 99 -1.19 -9.20 -17.09
C VAL A 99 -0.70 -10.16 -18.18
N ARG A 100 0.41 -10.87 -17.90
CA ARG A 100 1.17 -11.77 -18.79
C ARG A 100 2.39 -11.15 -19.48
#